data_AF-M0QLD4-F1
#
_entry.id   AF-M0QLD4-F1
#
_cell.length_a   1.000
_cell.length_b   1.000
_cell.length_c   1.000
_cell.angle_alpha   90.00
_cell.angle_beta   90.00
_cell.angle_gamma   90.00
#
_symmetry.space_group_name_H-M   'P 1'
#
loop_
_entity.id
_entity.type
_entity.pdbx_description
1 polymer ?
#
loop_
_entity_poly.entity_id
_entity_poly.type
_entity_poly.pdbx_seq_one_letter_code
_entity_poly.pdbx_strand_id
1 'polypeptide(L)'
;MASAPLRQRRHRPALIALVVVAAVACLALAWWQWSRYESASGTGQNLGYALQWPAFAAAVIYAYRRFVVLESDPDEVEKIAPGSRGATEIPEGILPDRPTTPSASSLTSPPTPAEDDSLTAYNRYLAELEAQSMAEDARAGVRHTGGGGRAPVPDSEDPTP
;
A
#
# COMPACT_ATOMS: atom_id res chain seq x y z
N MET A 1 -21.29 29.96 -39.04
CA MET A 1 -20.96 28.52 -38.87
C MET A 1 -21.05 28.21 -37.39
N ALA A 2 -22.08 27.47 -36.96
CA ALA A 2 -22.27 27.09 -35.56
C ALA A 2 -21.41 25.84 -35.27
N SER A 3 -20.53 25.93 -34.27
CA SER A 3 -19.71 24.81 -33.81
C SER A 3 -20.61 23.75 -33.16
N ALA A 4 -20.58 22.52 -33.68
CA ALA A 4 -21.29 21.40 -33.09
C ALA A 4 -20.71 21.09 -31.69
N PRO A 5 -21.53 20.90 -30.65
CA PRO A 5 -21.02 20.52 -29.33
C PRO A 5 -20.36 19.15 -29.45
N LEU A 6 -19.07 19.08 -29.10
CA LEU A 6 -18.37 17.80 -28.97
C LEU A 6 -19.13 16.95 -27.97
N ARG A 7 -19.74 15.86 -28.46
CA ARG A 7 -20.40 14.86 -27.63
C ARG A 7 -19.32 14.26 -26.72
N GLN A 8 -19.23 14.74 -25.47
CA GLN A 8 -18.39 14.12 -24.46
C GLN A 8 -18.81 12.66 -24.36
N ARG A 9 -17.96 11.74 -24.81
CA ARG A 9 -18.16 10.31 -24.64
C ARG A 9 -18.11 10.04 -23.13
N ARG A 10 -19.27 9.91 -22.49
CA ARG A 10 -19.34 9.57 -21.07
C ARG A 10 -18.64 8.21 -20.88
N HIS A 11 -17.52 8.17 -20.15
CA HIS A 11 -16.71 6.98 -19.90
C HIS A 11 -17.36 5.94 -18.95
N ARG A 12 -18.69 5.96 -18.84
CA ARG A 12 -19.50 5.06 -18.02
C ARG A 12 -19.13 3.57 -18.18
N PRO A 13 -18.99 3.00 -19.39
CA PRO A 13 -18.65 1.57 -19.51
C PRO A 13 -17.26 1.24 -18.97
N ALA A 14 -16.29 2.15 -19.10
CA ALA A 14 -14.94 1.95 -18.55
C ALA A 14 -14.97 1.96 -17.02
N LEU A 15 -15.75 2.86 -16.41
CA LEU A 15 -15.93 2.90 -14.96
C LEU A 15 -16.68 1.66 -14.44
N ILE A 16 -17.72 1.20 -15.15
CA ILE A 16 -18.41 -0.06 -14.80
C ILE A 16 -17.43 -1.22 -14.83
N ALA A 17 -16.67 -1.36 -15.91
CA ALA A 17 -15.69 -2.44 -16.03
C ALA A 17 -14.66 -2.37 -14.90
N LEU A 18 -14.14 -1.19 -14.58
CA LEU A 18 -13.21 -0.97 -13.48
C LEU A 18 -13.82 -1.39 -12.13
N VAL A 19 -15.06 -0.99 -11.84
CA VAL A 19 -15.77 -1.33 -10.60
C VAL A 19 -16.01 -2.84 -10.49
N VAL A 20 -16.42 -3.49 -11.58
CA VAL A 20 -16.62 -4.94 -11.61
C VAL A 20 -15.30 -5.67 -11.37
N VAL A 21 -14.22 -5.27 -12.06
CA VAL A 21 -12.89 -5.86 -11.87
C VAL A 21 -12.41 -5.69 -10.43
N ALA A 22 -12.56 -4.49 -9.86
CA ALA A 22 -12.19 -4.22 -8.47
C ALA A 22 -13.01 -5.06 -7.47
N ALA A 23 -14.32 -5.19 -7.69
CA ALA A 23 -15.19 -6.01 -6.84
C ALA A 23 -14.82 -7.49 -6.91
N VAL A 24 -14.59 -8.03 -8.11
CA VAL A 24 -14.16 -9.42 -8.31
C VAL A 24 -12.80 -9.67 -7.65
N ALA A 25 -11.83 -8.76 -7.81
CA ALA A 25 -10.53 -8.86 -7.16
C ALA A 25 -10.65 -8.90 -5.63
N CYS A 26 -11.48 -8.02 -5.04
CA CYS A 26 -11.73 -8.02 -3.61
C CYS A 26 -12.36 -9.34 -3.13
N LEU A 27 -13.36 -9.85 -3.85
CA LEU A 27 -14.00 -11.12 -3.50
C LEU A 27 -13.07 -12.33 -3.66
N ALA A 28 -12.20 -12.32 -4.67
CA ALA A 28 -11.18 -13.35 -4.84
C ALA A 28 -10.16 -13.34 -3.69
N LEU A 29 -9.73 -12.15 -3.24
CA LEU A 29 -8.87 -12.00 -2.05
C LEU A 29 -9.58 -12.46 -0.77
N ALA A 30 -10.86 -12.13 -0.61
CA ALA A 30 -11.68 -12.59 0.51
C ALA A 30 -11.76 -14.12 0.55
N TRP A 31 -12.05 -14.75 -0.60
CA TRP A 31 -12.10 -16.20 -0.75
C TRP A 31 -10.76 -16.86 -0.42
N TRP A 32 -9.67 -16.29 -0.92
CA TRP A 32 -8.33 -16.78 -0.62
C TRP A 32 -8.03 -16.67 0.89
N GLN A 33 -8.36 -15.55 1.53
CA GLN A 33 -8.17 -15.40 2.97
C GLN A 33 -9.03 -16.36 3.79
N TRP A 34 -10.27 -16.61 3.38
CA TRP A 34 -11.13 -17.63 3.99
C TRP A 34 -10.49 -19.02 3.92
N SER A 35 -10.05 -19.44 2.74
CA SER A 35 -9.40 -20.75 2.54
C SER A 35 -8.11 -20.91 3.36
N ARG A 36 -7.37 -19.80 3.57
CA ARG A 36 -6.16 -19.77 4.40
C ARG A 36 -6.47 -19.84 5.89
N TYR A 37 -7.50 -19.15 6.35
CA TYR A 37 -7.98 -19.23 7.75
C TYR A 37 -8.41 -20.65 8.11
N GLU A 38 -9.07 -21.37 7.19
CA GLU A 38 -9.51 -22.75 7.40
C GLU A 38 -8.34 -23.75 7.47
N SER A 39 -7.24 -23.47 6.75
CA SER A 39 -6.08 -24.36 6.65
C SER A 39 -4.98 -24.13 7.71
N ALA A 40 -4.85 -22.90 8.23
CA ALA A 40 -3.84 -22.56 9.24
C ALA A 40 -4.53 -22.06 10.52
N SER A 41 -4.49 -22.87 11.58
CA SER A 41 -5.00 -22.61 12.95
C SER A 41 -5.40 -21.13 13.18
N GLY A 42 -6.68 -20.86 12.97
CA GLY A 42 -7.25 -19.53 12.73
C GLY A 42 -6.97 -18.52 13.82
N THR A 43 -6.10 -17.55 13.52
CA THR A 43 -6.04 -16.30 14.29
C THR A 43 -7.18 -15.40 13.81
N GLY A 44 -8.01 -14.88 14.71
CA GLY A 44 -9.20 -14.06 14.37
C GLY A 44 -8.93 -12.83 13.51
N GLN A 45 -7.67 -12.37 13.41
CA GLN A 45 -7.24 -11.29 12.51
C GLN A 45 -7.43 -11.65 11.02
N ASN A 46 -7.19 -12.90 10.60
CA ASN A 46 -7.36 -13.32 9.21
C ASN A 46 -8.83 -13.31 8.78
N LEU A 47 -9.74 -13.61 9.72
CA LEU A 47 -11.18 -13.52 9.51
C LEU A 47 -11.60 -12.06 9.31
N GLY A 48 -11.04 -11.15 10.10
CA GLY A 48 -11.22 -9.71 9.91
C GLY A 48 -10.88 -9.26 8.50
N TYR A 49 -9.73 -9.68 7.96
CA TYR A 49 -9.36 -9.39 6.58
C TYR A 49 -10.28 -10.05 5.56
N ALA A 50 -10.67 -11.31 5.75
CA ALA A 50 -11.62 -12.00 4.88
C ALA A 50 -12.97 -11.28 4.80
N LEU A 51 -13.43 -10.63 5.88
CA LEU A 51 -14.65 -9.82 5.91
C LEU A 51 -14.45 -8.36 5.48
N GLN A 52 -13.24 -7.83 5.64
CA GLN A 52 -12.87 -6.48 5.20
C GLN A 52 -12.88 -6.35 3.68
N TRP A 53 -12.39 -7.36 2.95
CA TRP A 53 -12.37 -7.33 1.48
C TRP A 53 -13.77 -7.21 0.84
N PRO A 54 -14.80 -7.97 1.27
CA PRO A 54 -16.19 -7.76 0.84
C PRO A 54 -16.73 -6.36 1.16
N ALA A 55 -16.39 -5.80 2.33
CA ALA A 55 -16.81 -4.44 2.68
C ALA A 55 -16.24 -3.40 1.70
N PHE A 56 -14.97 -3.56 1.29
CA PHE A 56 -14.40 -2.72 0.24
C PHE A 56 -15.07 -2.92 -1.12
N ALA A 57 -15.40 -4.15 -1.51
CA ALA A 57 -16.15 -4.39 -2.74
C ALA A 57 -17.50 -3.65 -2.75
N ALA A 58 -18.23 -3.71 -1.64
CA ALA A 58 -19.49 -2.97 -1.46
C ALA A 58 -19.27 -1.44 -1.52
N ALA A 59 -18.22 -0.93 -0.87
CA ALA A 59 -17.89 0.50 -0.89
C ALA A 59 -17.57 1.00 -2.30
N VAL A 60 -16.83 0.24 -3.11
CA VAL A 60 -16.51 0.59 -4.51
C VAL A 60 -17.78 0.61 -5.37
N ILE A 61 -18.66 -0.38 -5.22
CA ILE A 61 -19.96 -0.41 -5.92
C ILE A 61 -20.83 0.79 -5.48
N TYR A 62 -20.86 1.09 -4.18
CA TYR A 62 -21.59 2.22 -3.64
C TYR A 62 -21.07 3.55 -4.19
N ALA A 63 -19.75 3.75 -4.23
CA ALA A 63 -19.12 4.94 -4.80
C ALA A 63 -19.50 5.13 -6.28
N TYR A 64 -19.48 4.04 -7.07
CA TYR A 64 -19.93 4.09 -8.45
C TYR A 64 -21.41 4.44 -8.58
N ARG A 65 -22.29 3.82 -7.78
CA ARG A 65 -23.72 4.17 -7.76
C ARG A 65 -23.92 5.64 -7.41
N ARG A 66 -23.19 6.13 -6.41
CA ARG A 66 -23.28 7.52 -5.96
C ARG A 66 -22.82 8.46 -7.06
N PHE A 67 -21.66 8.20 -7.69
CA PHE A 67 -21.19 8.92 -8.86
C PHE A 67 -22.27 8.96 -9.96
N VAL A 68 -22.77 7.80 -10.39
CA VAL A 68 -23.82 7.75 -11.43
C VAL A 68 -25.05 8.60 -11.08
N VAL A 69 -25.50 8.59 -9.83
CA VAL A 69 -26.62 9.44 -9.36
C VAL A 69 -26.26 10.92 -9.44
N LEU A 70 -25.07 11.33 -8.95
CA LEU A 70 -24.60 12.73 -9.04
C LEU A 70 -24.51 13.23 -10.50
N GLU A 71 -24.04 12.39 -11.43
CA GLU A 71 -23.96 12.73 -12.86
C GLU A 71 -25.29 12.64 -13.62
N SER A 72 -26.33 12.07 -13.03
CA SER A 72 -27.61 11.82 -13.73
C SER A 72 -28.69 12.81 -13.38
N ASP A 73 -28.83 13.22 -12.11
CA ASP A 73 -29.91 14.12 -11.73
C ASP A 73 -29.63 14.88 -10.41
N PRO A 74 -29.45 16.21 -10.43
CA PRO A 74 -29.26 17.00 -9.21
C PRO A 74 -30.47 16.94 -8.27
N ASP A 75 -31.69 16.71 -8.78
CA ASP A 75 -32.91 16.63 -7.97
C ASP A 75 -33.02 15.28 -7.22
N GLU A 76 -32.33 14.25 -7.72
CA GLU A 76 -32.25 12.93 -7.06
C GLU A 76 -31.20 12.95 -5.92
N VAL A 77 -30.24 13.88 -5.97
CA VAL A 77 -29.28 14.15 -4.89
C VAL A 77 -29.98 14.69 -3.65
N GLU A 78 -30.97 15.57 -3.78
CA GLU A 78 -31.71 16.15 -2.65
C GLU A 78 -32.52 15.09 -1.89
N LYS A 79 -33.02 14.07 -2.59
CA LYS A 79 -33.79 12.96 -2.02
C LYS A 79 -32.92 11.92 -1.32
N ILE A 80 -31.67 11.76 -1.77
CA ILE A 80 -30.72 10.76 -1.24
C ILE A 80 -29.77 11.39 -0.21
N ALA A 81 -29.63 12.72 -0.18
CA ALA A 81 -28.89 13.41 0.86
C ALA A 81 -29.56 13.17 2.22
N PRO A 82 -28.84 12.66 3.23
CA PRO A 82 -29.37 12.45 4.59
C PRO A 82 -29.65 13.78 5.35
N GLY A 83 -29.84 14.90 4.63
CA GLY A 83 -29.80 16.27 5.14
C GLY A 83 -31.08 17.11 4.96
N SER A 84 -32.22 16.53 4.58
CA SER A 84 -33.52 17.25 4.69
C SER A 84 -34.01 17.37 6.16
N ARG A 85 -33.27 16.83 7.14
CA ARG A 85 -33.33 17.29 8.53
C ARG A 85 -31.96 17.84 8.88
N GLY A 86 -31.90 19.14 9.15
CA GLY A 86 -30.67 19.84 9.47
C GLY A 86 -29.90 19.19 10.61
N ALA A 87 -28.58 19.06 10.41
CA ALA A 87 -27.54 19.01 11.43
C ALA A 87 -26.19 18.84 10.73
N THR A 88 -25.65 19.93 10.19
CA THR A 88 -24.20 20.10 9.97
C THR A 88 -23.73 21.38 10.66
N GLU A 89 -24.36 21.72 11.78
CA GLU A 89 -23.75 22.57 12.78
C GLU A 89 -23.42 21.65 13.95
N ILE A 90 -22.13 21.53 14.27
CA ILE A 90 -21.68 20.95 15.52
C ILE A 90 -21.84 22.08 16.55
N PRO A 91 -22.72 21.97 17.56
CA PRO A 91 -22.80 22.97 18.61
C PRO A 91 -21.43 23.06 19.31
N GLU A 92 -20.89 24.29 19.41
CA GLU A 92 -19.66 24.62 20.15
C GLU A 92 -19.83 24.22 21.62
N GLY A 93 -19.50 22.96 21.94
CA GLY A 93 -19.73 22.38 23.27
C GLY A 93 -19.97 20.87 23.30
N ILE A 94 -20.08 20.19 22.14
CA ILE A 94 -20.27 18.71 22.07
C ILE A 94 -18.95 17.95 21.79
N LEU A 95 -17.81 18.63 21.75
CA LEU A 95 -16.52 17.95 21.75
C LEU A 95 -16.08 17.71 23.20
N PRO A 96 -16.14 16.47 23.74
CA PRO A 96 -15.36 16.14 24.92
C PRO A 96 -13.88 16.45 24.62
N ASP A 97 -13.15 16.97 25.62
CA ASP A 97 -11.71 17.18 25.53
C ASP A 97 -11.08 15.96 24.88
N ARG A 98 -10.41 16.18 23.75
CA ARG A 98 -9.79 15.10 22.97
C ARG A 98 -8.86 14.37 23.94
N PRO A 99 -9.12 13.09 24.31
CA PRO A 99 -8.12 12.33 25.01
C PRO A 99 -6.88 12.34 24.13
N THR A 100 -5.79 12.85 24.69
CA THR A 100 -4.47 12.93 24.09
C THR A 100 -4.03 11.50 23.77
N THR A 101 -4.46 11.00 22.62
CA THR A 101 -3.87 9.81 22.04
C THR A 101 -2.42 10.20 21.75
N PRO A 102 -1.43 9.54 22.38
CA PRO A 102 -0.04 9.96 22.31
C PRO A 102 0.56 9.86 20.91
N SER A 103 -0.19 9.41 19.89
CA SER A 103 0.32 9.17 18.55
C SER A 103 0.21 10.35 17.58
N ALA A 104 -0.68 11.34 17.84
CA ALA A 104 -0.78 12.52 16.98
C ALA A 104 0.04 13.71 17.52
N SER A 105 0.08 13.87 18.86
CA SER A 105 0.90 14.93 19.48
C SER A 105 2.39 14.59 19.51
N SER A 106 2.79 13.32 19.49
CA SER A 106 4.21 12.92 19.44
C SER A 106 4.93 13.33 18.15
N LEU A 107 4.18 13.56 17.07
CA LEU A 107 4.73 14.04 15.79
C LEU A 107 5.02 15.55 15.79
N THR A 108 4.43 16.30 16.73
CA THR A 108 4.58 17.76 16.84
C THR A 108 5.45 18.16 18.04
N SER A 109 5.66 17.25 18.99
CA SER A 109 6.55 17.49 20.14
C SER A 109 8.01 17.28 19.75
N PRO A 110 8.95 18.10 20.27
CA PRO A 110 10.38 17.80 20.14
C PRO A 110 10.66 16.44 20.80
N PRO A 111 11.51 15.59 20.19
CA PRO A 111 11.86 14.30 20.75
C PRO A 111 12.44 14.48 22.15
N THR A 112 12.10 13.55 23.04
CA THR A 112 12.70 13.53 24.38
C THR A 112 14.16 13.09 24.29
N PRO A 113 15.04 13.48 25.24
CA PRO A 113 16.45 13.07 25.22
C PRO A 113 16.65 11.54 25.15
N ALA A 114 15.72 10.76 25.72
CA ALA A 114 15.76 9.30 25.65
C ALA A 114 15.39 8.75 24.25
N GLU A 115 14.50 9.42 23.52
CA GLU A 115 14.14 9.06 22.14
C GLU A 115 15.28 9.42 21.17
N ASP A 116 15.93 10.57 21.37
CA ASP A 116 17.12 10.99 20.60
C ASP A 116 18.28 10.00 20.73
N ASP A 117 18.55 9.50 21.94
CA ASP A 117 19.58 8.48 22.18
C ASP A 117 19.25 7.17 21.43
N SER A 118 17.98 6.77 21.42
CA SER A 118 17.52 5.56 20.73
C SER A 118 17.61 5.67 19.20
N LEU A 119 17.24 6.84 18.64
CA LEU A 119 17.35 7.13 17.22
C LEU A 119 18.82 7.19 16.79
N THR A 120 19.69 7.77 17.61
CA THR A 120 21.13 7.84 17.35
C THR A 120 21.76 6.44 17.31
N ALA A 121 21.37 5.55 18.24
CA ALA A 121 21.83 4.17 18.25
C ALA A 121 21.34 3.40 17.00
N TYR A 122 20.09 3.60 16.59
CA TYR A 122 19.52 2.97 15.41
C TYR A 122 20.18 3.45 14.12
N ASN A 123 20.40 4.76 13.95
CA ASN A 123 21.08 5.32 12.79
C ASN A 123 22.54 4.83 12.69
N ARG A 124 23.23 4.66 13.83
CA ARG A 124 24.57 4.06 13.86
C ARG A 124 24.55 2.60 13.41
N TYR A 125 23.55 1.85 13.82
CA TYR A 125 23.38 0.46 13.40
C TYR A 125 23.13 0.33 11.89
N LEU A 126 22.29 1.20 11.32
CA LEU A 126 22.06 1.23 9.87
C LEU A 126 23.34 1.58 9.09
N ALA A 127 24.11 2.56 9.55
CA ALA A 127 25.38 2.93 8.94
C ALA A 127 26.41 1.79 8.98
N GLU A 128 26.45 1.03 10.08
CA GLU A 128 27.30 -0.15 10.20
C GLU A 128 26.88 -1.27 9.22
N LEU A 129 25.57 -1.48 9.03
CA LEU A 129 25.05 -2.46 8.08
C LEU A 129 25.40 -2.10 6.63
N GLU A 130 25.29 -0.80 6.29
CA GLU A 130 25.68 -0.27 4.98
C GLU A 130 27.19 -0.38 4.74
N ALA A 131 28.01 -0.14 5.76
CA ALA A 131 29.45 -0.33 5.68
C ALA A 131 29.82 -1.80 5.45
N GLN A 132 29.11 -2.73 6.09
CA GLN A 132 29.31 -4.17 5.89
C GLN A 132 28.91 -4.62 4.49
N SER A 133 27.76 -4.17 3.96
CA SER A 133 27.35 -4.50 2.60
C SER A 133 28.32 -3.95 1.55
N MET A 134 28.78 -2.70 1.70
CA MET A 134 29.79 -2.11 0.83
C MET A 134 31.13 -2.85 0.91
N ALA A 135 31.54 -3.31 2.10
CA ALA A 135 32.75 -4.10 2.27
C ALA A 135 32.64 -5.50 1.63
N GLU A 136 31.46 -6.13 1.72
CA GLU A 136 31.17 -7.39 1.03
C GLU A 136 31.23 -7.23 -0.48
N ASP A 137 30.62 -6.18 -1.03
CA ASP A 137 30.64 -5.85 -2.46
C ASP A 137 32.07 -5.56 -2.95
N ALA A 138 32.84 -4.77 -2.19
CA ALA A 138 34.24 -4.49 -2.51
C ALA A 138 35.09 -5.78 -2.49
N ARG A 139 34.88 -6.67 -1.52
CA ARG A 139 35.60 -7.95 -1.41
C ARG A 139 35.17 -8.94 -2.51
N ALA A 140 33.91 -8.90 -2.95
CA ALA A 140 33.43 -9.67 -4.09
C ALA A 140 34.04 -9.14 -5.40
N GLY A 141 34.13 -7.82 -5.57
CA GLY A 141 34.80 -7.18 -6.70
C GLY A 141 36.30 -7.50 -6.80
N VAL A 142 37.03 -7.47 -5.68
CA VAL A 142 38.47 -7.83 -5.64
C VAL A 142 38.71 -9.31 -5.95
N ARG A 143 37.80 -10.20 -5.53
CA ARG A 143 37.90 -11.64 -5.86
C ARG A 143 37.71 -11.92 -7.35
N HIS A 144 36.99 -11.06 -8.07
CA HIS A 144 36.79 -11.21 -9.52
C HIS A 144 37.99 -10.69 -10.35
N THR A 145 38.81 -9.78 -9.82
CA THR A 145 39.94 -9.16 -10.54
C THR A 145 41.32 -9.76 -10.22
N GLY A 146 41.46 -10.56 -9.15
CA GLY A 146 42.76 -11.08 -8.69
C GLY A 146 43.14 -12.52 -9.11
N GLY A 147 42.31 -13.23 -9.88
CA GLY A 147 42.47 -14.67 -10.15
C GLY A 147 43.10 -15.05 -11.49
N GLY A 148 44.15 -14.36 -11.95
CA GLY A 148 44.72 -14.51 -13.30
C GLY A 148 46.23 -14.75 -13.39
N GLY A 149 46.84 -15.48 -12.45
CA GLY A 149 48.26 -15.86 -12.51
C GLY A 149 48.47 -17.19 -13.24
N ARG A 150 48.81 -17.14 -14.52
CA ARG A 150 49.09 -18.30 -15.40
C ARG A 150 50.38 -19.01 -14.97
N ALA A 151 50.30 -20.28 -14.56
CA ALA A 151 51.47 -21.14 -14.41
C ALA A 151 52.03 -21.53 -15.80
N PRO A 152 53.36 -21.61 -15.99
CA PRO A 152 53.93 -22.03 -17.26
C PRO A 152 53.73 -23.54 -17.45
N VAL A 153 53.20 -23.89 -18.61
CA VAL A 153 53.09 -25.27 -19.11
C VAL A 153 54.51 -25.76 -19.43
N PRO A 154 55.02 -26.86 -18.85
CA PRO A 154 56.23 -27.47 -19.35
C PRO A 154 55.91 -28.19 -20.67
N ASP A 155 56.64 -27.77 -21.71
CA ASP A 155 56.64 -28.35 -23.04
C ASP A 155 57.12 -29.82 -23.02
N SER A 156 56.40 -30.65 -23.79
CA SER A 156 56.80 -31.86 -24.53
C SER A 156 57.98 -32.71 -24.05
N GLU A 157 57.77 -34.03 -23.92
CA GLU A 157 58.27 -35.03 -24.89
C GLU A 157 57.82 -36.48 -24.51
N ASP A 158 57.39 -37.22 -25.54
CA ASP A 158 57.04 -38.66 -25.64
C ASP A 158 58.29 -39.57 -25.41
N PRO A 159 58.32 -40.91 -25.62
CA PRO A 159 57.27 -41.98 -25.60
C PRO A 159 57.73 -43.30 -24.88
N THR A 160 56.77 -44.16 -24.47
CA THR A 160 56.79 -45.67 -24.45
C THR A 160 57.92 -46.47 -23.76
N PRO A 161 57.82 -47.81 -23.54
CA PRO A 161 56.77 -48.79 -23.93
C PRO A 161 55.91 -49.34 -22.79
#